data_AF-A0A968FN06-F1
#
_entry.id   AF-A0A968FN06-F1
#
_cell.length_a   1.000
_cell.length_b   1.000
_cell.length_c   1.000
_cell.angle_alpha   90.00
_cell.angle_beta   90.00
_cell.angle_gamma   90.00
#
_symmetry.space_group_name_H-M   'P 1'
#
loop_
_entity.id
_entity.type
_entity.pdbx_description
1 polymer ?
#
loop_
_entity_poly.entity_id
_entity_poly.type
_entity_poly.pdbx_seq_one_letter_code
_entity_poly.pdbx_strand_id
1 'polypeptide(L)' 'MDKLCEEKARVRGWPVEKVYQEYVDEMILKRVTEPQDIADAVLFLASDDSRNMTGQEVAVDGGWDV' A
#
# COMPACT_ATOMS: atom_id res chain seq x y z
N MET A 1 -9.07 -2.84 -1.01
CA MET A 1 -8.46 -4.13 -0.63
C MET A 1 -9.46 -5.28 -0.72
N ASP A 2 -10.71 -5.07 -0.29
CA ASP A 2 -11.74 -6.09 -0.15
C ASP A 2 -12.00 -6.90 -1.43
N LYS A 3 -12.28 -6.23 -2.55
CA LYS A 3 -12.50 -6.89 -3.85
C LYS A 3 -11.34 -7.80 -4.28
N LEU A 4 -10.09 -7.37 -4.05
CA LEU A 4 -8.91 -8.16 -4.36
C LEU A 4 -8.86 -9.42 -3.48
N CYS A 5 -9.12 -9.26 -2.17
CA CYS A 5 -9.12 -10.38 -1.23
C CYS A 5 -10.22 -11.39 -1.57
N GLU A 6 -11.43 -10.94 -1.90
CA GLU A 6 -12.55 -11.79 -2.32
C GLU A 6 -12.22 -12.59 -3.59
N GLU A 7 -11.69 -11.92 -4.62
CA GLU A 7 -11.34 -12.57 -5.88
C GLU A 7 -10.22 -13.61 -5.70
N LYS A 8 -9.19 -13.28 -4.91
CA LYS A 8 -8.07 -14.19 -4.59
C LYS A 8 -8.52 -15.35 -3.70
N ALA A 9 -9.38 -15.10 -2.71
CA ALA A 9 -9.97 -16.11 -1.84
C ALA A 9 -10.75 -17.14 -2.65
N ARG A 10 -11.58 -16.67 -3.60
CA ARG A 10 -12.34 -17.54 -4.51
C ARG A 10 -11.42 -18.44 -5.35
N VAL A 11 -10.32 -17.92 -5.89
CA VAL A 11 -9.39 -18.69 -6.71
C VAL A 11 -8.58 -19.69 -5.88
N ARG A 12 -8.18 -19.32 -4.66
CA ARG A 12 -7.32 -20.14 -3.78
C ARG A 12 -8.11 -21.10 -2.88
N GLY A 13 -9.43 -20.93 -2.76
CA GLY A 13 -10.27 -21.69 -1.84
C GLY A 13 -9.97 -21.39 -0.37
N TRP A 14 -9.54 -20.16 -0.06
CA TRP A 14 -9.20 -19.72 1.30
C TRP A 14 -10.27 -18.78 1.87
N PRO A 15 -10.37 -18.63 3.20
CA PRO A 15 -11.11 -17.53 3.82
C PRO A 15 -10.56 -16.17 3.37
N VAL A 16 -11.43 -15.17 3.21
CA VAL A 16 -11.04 -13.80 2.81
C VAL A 16 -10.07 -13.21 3.83
N GLU A 17 -10.32 -13.46 5.12
CA GLU A 17 -9.48 -13.00 6.22
C GLU A 17 -8.06 -13.57 6.13
N LYS A 18 -7.92 -14.82 5.68
CA LYS A 18 -6.59 -15.43 5.50
C LYS A 18 -5.82 -14.75 4.37
N VAL A 19 -6.50 -14.41 3.27
CA VAL A 19 -5.88 -13.66 2.16
C VAL A 19 -5.49 -12.26 2.62
N TYR A 20 -6.37 -11.58 3.36
CA TYR A 20 -6.07 -10.27 3.91
C TYR A 20 -4.85 -10.30 4.83
N GLN A 21 -4.79 -11.26 5.76
CA GLN A 21 -3.66 -11.39 6.68
C GLN A 21 -2.35 -11.72 5.98
N GLU A 22 -2.37 -12.54 4.92
CA GLU A 22 -1.18 -12.78 4.10
C GLU A 22 -0.59 -11.47 3.55
N TYR A 23 -1.44 -10.60 3.00
CA TYR A 23 -0.99 -9.30 2.49
C TYR A 23 -0.47 -8.37 3.59
N VAL A 24 -1.11 -8.37 4.76
CA VAL A 24 -0.64 -7.61 5.92
C VAL A 24 0.72 -8.14 6.41
N ASP A 25 0.92 -9.45 6.36
CA ASP A 25 2.16 -10.10 6.78
C ASP A 25 3.31 -9.85 5.80
N GLU A 26 3.04 -9.68 4.51
CA GLU A 26 4.04 -9.29 3.51
C GLU A 26 4.55 -7.85 3.73
N MET A 27 3.70 -6.95 4.21
CA MET A 27 4.10 -5.57 4.52
C MET A 27 4.94 -5.49 5.80
N ILE A 28 6.05 -4.74 5.75
CA ILE A 28 6.92 -4.53 6.92
C ILE A 28 6.17 -3.79 8.04
N LEU A 29 5.33 -2.81 7.70
CA LEU A 29 4.58 -2.02 8.69
C LEU A 29 3.36 -2.75 9.27
N LYS A 30 3.05 -3.98 8.83
CA LYS A 30 1.94 -4.81 9.34
C LYS A 30 0.58 -4.11 9.30
N ARG A 31 0.36 -3.29 8.28
CA ARG A 31 -0.91 -2.64 7.99
C ARG A 31 -1.01 -2.36 6.50
N VAL A 32 -2.22 -2.41 5.97
CA VAL A 32 -2.50 -2.02 4.58
C VAL A 32 -2.25 -0.52 4.40
N THR A 33 -1.64 -0.16 3.27
CA THR A 33 -1.54 1.23 2.83
C THR A 33 -2.94 1.77 2.53
N GLU A 34 -3.29 2.86 3.20
CA GLU A 34 -4.56 3.53 3.02
C GLU A 34 -4.44 4.64 1.95
N PRO A 35 -5.56 5.06 1.33
CA PRO A 35 -5.54 6.17 0.37
C PRO A 35 -4.91 7.45 0.93
N GLN A 36 -5.02 7.68 2.24
CA GLN A 36 -4.45 8.85 2.91
C GLN A 36 -2.91 8.80 2.94
N ASP A 37 -2.28 7.63 3.07
CA ASP A 37 -0.82 7.51 3.05
C ASP A 37 -0.25 8.04 1.73
N ILE A 38 -0.93 7.74 0.61
CA ILE A 38 -0.57 8.24 -0.73
C ILE A 38 -0.86 9.74 -0.83
N ALA A 39 -2.04 10.18 -0.37
CA ALA A 39 -2.43 11.58 -0.44
C ALA A 39 -1.45 12.49 0.30
N ASP A 40 -0.99 12.09 1.49
CA ASP A 40 -0.04 12.86 2.30
C ASP A 40 1.34 12.95 1.63
N ALA A 41 1.82 11.84 1.03
CA ALA A 41 3.07 11.84 0.27
C ALA A 41 2.99 12.76 -0.96
N VAL A 42 1.87 12.72 -1.70
CA VAL A 42 1.62 13.60 -2.84
C VAL A 42 1.53 15.06 -2.39
N LEU A 43 0.85 15.34 -1.27
CA LEU A 43 0.72 16.69 -0.73
C LEU A 43 2.09 17.27 -0.38
N PHE A 44 2.96 16.50 0.27
CA PHE A 44 4.34 16.90 0.53
C PHE A 44 5.09 17.18 -0.78
N LEU A 45 5.02 16.26 -1.75
CA LEU A 45 5.72 16.43 -3.03
C LEU A 45 5.21 17.61 -3.86
N ALA A 46 3.95 18.03 -3.68
CA ALA A 46 3.35 19.19 -4.32
C ALA A 46 3.60 20.52 -3.57
N SER A 47 4.20 20.47 -2.39
CA SER A 47 4.41 21.66 -1.54
C SER A 47 5.77 22.34 -1.78
N ASP A 48 5.95 23.53 -1.21
CA ASP A 48 7.24 24.24 -1.25
C ASP A 48 8.35 23.53 -0.47
N ASP A 49 8.00 22.60 0.43
CA ASP A 49 8.97 21.85 1.24
C ASP A 49 9.77 20.85 0.39
N SER A 50 9.23 20.43 -0.75
CA SER A 50 9.88 19.52 -1.70
C SER A 50 10.55 20.25 -2.88
N ARG A 51 10.67 21.59 -2.86
CA ARG A 51 11.05 22.42 -4.05
C ARG A 51 12.36 22.06 -4.77
N ASN A 52 13.22 21.25 -4.16
CA ASN A 52 14.48 20.79 -4.75
C ASN A 52 14.52 19.27 -5.02
N MET A 53 13.36 18.61 -5.00
CA MET A 53 13.19 17.19 -5.30
C MET A 53 12.60 17.05 -6.71
N THR A 54 13.30 16.35 -7.59
CA THR A 54 12.83 16.06 -8.96
C THR A 54 13.44 14.77 -9.49
N GLY A 55 12.77 14.14 -10.47
CA GLY A 55 13.22 12.89 -11.09
C GLY A 55 13.25 11.68 -10.15
N GLN A 56 12.50 11.72 -9.05
CA GLN A 56 12.44 10.63 -8.07
C GLN A 56 11.15 9.83 -8.23
N GLU A 57 11.25 8.52 -8.02
CA GLU A 57 10.12 7.64 -7.76
C GLU A 57 10.09 7.36 -6.25
N VAL A 58 8.96 7.68 -5.60
CA VAL A 58 8.81 7.52 -4.15
C VAL A 58 7.77 6.45 -3.89
N ALA A 59 8.22 5.29 -3.38
CA ALA A 59 7.34 4.20 -2.98
C ALA A 59 6.57 4.57 -1.70
N VAL A 60 5.26 4.29 -1.71
CA VAL A 60 4.35 4.46 -0.57
C VAL A 60 3.54 3.18 -0.44
N ASP A 61 4.17 2.14 0.12
CA ASP A 61 3.66 0.76 0.05
C ASP A 61 3.72 0.01 1.39
N GLY A 62 4.18 0.67 2.46
CA GLY A 62 4.33 0.04 3.78
C GLY A 62 5.46 -0.99 3.83
N GLY A 63 6.39 -0.95 2.88
CA GLY A 63 7.49 -1.91 2.73
C GLY A 63 6.99 -3.24 2.17
N TRP A 64 6.26 -3.19 1.05
CA TRP A 64 5.79 -4.38 0.34
C TRP A 64 6.82 -4.81 -0.70
N ASP A 65 7.17 -3.92 -1.64
CA ASP A 65 7.97 -4.26 -2.82
C ASP A 65 9.43 -3.82 -2.70
N VAL A 66 9.70 -2.71 -2.00
CA VAL A 66 11.04 -2.08 -1.90
C VAL A 66 11.72 -2.22 -0.54
#